data_AF-A0A366DNV7-F1
#
_entry.id   AF-A0A366DNV7-F1
#
_cell.length_a   1.000
_cell.length_b   1.000
_cell.length_c   1.000
_cell.angle_alpha   90.00
_cell.angle_beta   90.00
_cell.angle_gamma   90.00
#
_symmetry.space_group_name_H-M   'P 1'
#
loop_
_entity.id
_entity.type
_entity.pdbx_description
1 polymer ?
#
loop_
_entity_poly.entity_id
_entity_poly.type
_entity_poly.pdbx_seq_one_letter_code
_entity_poly.pdbx_strand_id
1 'polypeptide(L)'
;MTVLGAGRDPSMLGGVVLSLDEMQYLLEKLQFDELPIVLQAMGRYDNETDHNASMDVAARSLADRDLLVDGVVHRDVEDRLRTLYRPHWELALRLVVDGQVSRLCLAKGDDLVVVALRGAESYVIDEVDEDLPGPIVAALGPAEALELESMNAQTELLAPIFGDAGDAAATANRLAQVCTPNRDAQKLASALVDIQSHAQISAIVHGDGTRDIAENHIALFNTRGGRIILTSSVADDGIKWSSISSGTQARLRTAIQDLINSLPEREEFPTIITEPS
;
A
#
# COMPACT_ATOMS: atom_id res chain seq x y z
N MET A 1 28.95 26.22 -8.26
CA MET A 1 28.43 25.81 -9.57
C MET A 1 27.96 24.38 -9.39
N THR A 2 26.73 24.21 -8.92
CA THR A 2 26.14 22.89 -8.65
C THR A 2 25.30 22.55 -9.85
N VAL A 3 25.63 21.46 -10.52
CA VAL A 3 24.93 21.00 -11.73
C VAL A 3 23.56 20.52 -11.30
N LEU A 4 22.53 21.31 -11.60
CA LEU A 4 21.14 20.86 -11.69
C LEU A 4 21.08 19.81 -12.81
N GLY A 5 20.70 18.57 -12.48
CA GLY A 5 20.48 17.49 -13.46
C GLY A 5 21.41 16.28 -13.41
N ALA A 6 22.26 16.14 -12.39
CA ALA A 6 22.85 14.83 -12.11
C ALA A 6 21.78 14.00 -11.38
N GLY A 7 21.13 13.09 -12.12
CA GLY A 7 20.24 12.09 -11.51
C GLY A 7 20.97 11.34 -10.38
N ARG A 8 20.23 10.91 -9.37
CA ARG A 8 20.77 10.12 -8.24
C ARG A 8 21.43 8.85 -8.80
N ASP A 9 22.67 8.58 -8.40
CA ASP A 9 23.31 7.30 -8.69
C ASP A 9 22.50 6.17 -8.04
N PRO A 10 22.41 4.97 -8.66
CA PRO A 10 21.66 3.85 -8.09
C PRO A 10 22.11 3.56 -6.66
N SER A 11 21.14 3.42 -5.75
CA SER A 11 21.41 3.05 -4.36
C SER A 11 22.14 1.70 -4.31
N MET A 12 23.29 1.67 -3.64
CA MET A 12 24.02 0.42 -3.35
C MET A 12 23.53 -0.26 -2.07
N LEU A 13 22.73 0.45 -1.26
CA LEU A 13 22.10 -0.08 -0.06
C LEU A 13 20.92 -0.98 -0.48
N GLY A 14 20.90 -2.24 -0.04
CA GLY A 14 19.73 -3.11 -0.21
C GLY A 14 18.58 -2.73 0.72
N GLY A 15 17.53 -3.56 0.76
CA GLY A 15 16.44 -3.40 1.71
C GLY A 15 16.91 -3.36 3.17
N VAL A 16 16.40 -2.39 3.92
CA VAL A 16 16.76 -2.15 5.32
C VAL A 16 15.65 -2.65 6.23
N VAL A 17 16.00 -3.44 7.23
CA VAL A 17 15.10 -3.82 8.31
C VAL A 17 15.31 -2.87 9.49
N LEU A 18 14.23 -2.27 9.96
CA LEU A 18 14.21 -1.39 11.12
C LEU A 18 13.32 -1.99 12.21
N SER A 19 13.81 -2.02 13.45
CA SER A 19 12.92 -2.25 14.60
C SER A 19 11.95 -1.07 14.76
N LEU A 20 10.96 -1.22 15.64
CA LEU A 20 10.01 -0.14 15.92
C LEU A 20 10.69 1.06 16.58
N ASP A 21 11.65 0.79 17.45
CA ASP A 21 12.43 1.81 18.17
C ASP A 21 13.39 2.52 17.21
N GLU A 22 13.97 1.80 16.24
CA GLU A 22 14.82 2.40 15.20
C GLU A 22 14.02 3.27 14.23
N MET A 23 12.82 2.83 13.83
CA MET A 23 11.92 3.67 13.05
C MET A 23 11.58 4.95 13.82
N GLN A 24 11.19 4.84 15.10
CA GLN A 24 10.88 6.02 15.92
C GLN A 24 12.09 6.96 16.03
N TYR A 25 13.28 6.44 16.32
CA TYR A 25 14.51 7.22 16.36
C TYR A 25 14.75 8.00 15.06
N LEU A 26 14.62 7.34 13.91
CA LEU A 26 14.85 7.97 12.61
C LEU A 26 13.82 9.07 12.31
N LEU A 27 12.55 8.86 12.63
CA LEU A 27 11.51 9.87 12.45
C LEU A 27 11.78 11.11 13.30
N GLU A 28 12.13 10.94 14.57
CA GLU A 28 12.49 12.06 15.46
C GLU A 28 13.75 12.78 14.99
N LYS A 29 14.77 12.02 14.59
CA LYS A 29 16.06 12.53 14.11
C LYS A 29 15.90 13.36 12.84
N LEU A 30 15.04 12.91 11.92
CA LEU A 30 14.75 13.57 10.64
C LEU A 30 13.61 14.60 10.75
N GLN A 31 13.00 14.72 11.93
CA GLN A 31 11.86 15.60 12.20
C GLN A 31 10.65 15.33 11.30
N PHE A 32 10.40 14.05 11.02
CA PHE A 32 9.21 13.60 10.33
C PHE A 32 8.12 13.30 11.35
N ASP A 33 7.01 14.02 11.23
CA ASP A 33 5.89 13.97 12.17
C ASP A 33 4.87 12.88 11.83
N GLU A 34 4.89 12.37 10.60
CA GLU A 34 4.00 11.31 10.16
C GLU A 34 4.59 10.48 9.03
N LEU A 35 4.00 9.31 8.79
CA LEU A 35 4.26 8.44 7.67
C LEU A 35 2.90 7.97 7.11
N PRO A 36 2.89 7.29 5.94
CA PRO A 36 1.70 6.66 5.38
C PRO A 36 0.89 5.93 6.44
N ILE A 37 -0.39 6.29 6.61
CA ILE A 37 -1.22 5.85 7.75
C ILE A 37 -1.29 4.32 7.82
N VAL A 38 -1.22 3.65 6.67
CA VAL A 38 -1.20 2.19 6.59
C VAL A 38 -0.04 1.58 7.37
N LEU A 39 1.10 2.27 7.51
CA LEU A 39 2.29 1.77 8.20
C LEU A 39 2.16 1.78 9.72
N GLN A 40 1.24 2.57 10.28
CA GLN A 40 1.05 2.69 11.74
C GLN A 40 2.36 3.01 12.50
N ALA A 41 3.18 3.92 11.95
CA ALA A 41 4.34 4.47 12.65
C ALA A 41 3.86 5.49 13.69
N MET A 42 3.45 4.98 14.86
CA MET A 42 2.96 5.77 15.99
C MET A 42 3.99 5.76 17.13
N GLY A 43 3.99 6.83 17.93
CA GLY A 43 4.81 6.91 19.15
C GLY A 43 4.48 5.78 20.13
N ARG A 44 5.52 5.23 20.77
CA ARG A 44 5.42 3.97 21.52
C ARG A 44 5.55 4.08 23.03
N TYR A 45 5.99 5.23 23.54
CA TYR A 45 6.36 5.39 24.94
C TYR A 45 5.44 6.35 25.66
N ASP A 46 5.03 5.95 26.86
CA ASP A 46 4.19 6.77 27.74
C ASP A 46 5.01 7.65 28.69
N ASN A 47 6.34 7.46 28.75
CA ASN A 47 7.23 8.24 29.60
C ASN A 47 8.61 8.48 28.96
N GLU A 48 9.25 9.57 29.40
CA GLU A 48 10.53 10.05 28.88
C GLU A 48 11.71 9.11 29.19
N THR A 49 11.69 8.43 30.35
CA THR A 49 12.78 7.55 30.77
C THR A 49 12.92 6.35 29.84
N ASP A 50 11.81 5.64 29.60
CA ASP A 50 11.78 4.46 28.72
C ASP A 50 12.06 4.87 27.28
N HIS A 51 11.51 6.00 26.86
CA HIS A 51 11.79 6.61 25.57
C HIS A 51 13.29 6.80 25.34
N ASN A 52 13.96 7.55 26.21
CA ASN A 52 15.38 7.90 26.05
C ASN A 52 16.27 6.65 26.09
N ALA A 53 15.97 5.70 26.98
CA ALA A 53 16.70 4.43 27.05
C ALA A 53 16.59 3.64 25.74
N SER A 54 15.40 3.57 25.13
CA SER A 54 15.20 2.93 23.83
C SER A 54 15.86 3.69 22.68
N MET A 55 15.81 5.02 22.66
CA MET A 55 16.47 5.84 21.63
C MET A 55 17.99 5.65 21.65
N ASP A 56 18.61 5.51 22.83
CA ASP A 56 20.03 5.20 22.97
C ASP A 56 20.38 3.80 22.43
N VAL A 57 19.49 2.82 22.59
CA VAL A 57 19.66 1.46 22.04
C VAL A 57 19.51 1.49 20.51
N ALA A 58 18.48 2.16 20.01
CA ALA A 58 18.21 2.32 18.59
C ALA A 58 19.37 3.02 17.86
N ALA A 59 19.88 4.12 18.41
CA ALA A 59 21.02 4.84 17.86
C ALA A 59 22.27 3.95 17.73
N ARG A 60 22.58 3.15 18.77
CA ARG A 60 23.71 2.21 18.74
C ARG A 60 23.50 1.11 17.69
N SER A 61 22.31 0.54 17.63
CA SER A 61 21.97 -0.51 16.66
C SER A 61 22.01 -0.02 15.20
N LEU A 62 21.65 1.25 14.95
CA LEU A 62 21.80 1.89 13.65
C LEU A 62 23.27 2.16 13.32
N ALA A 63 24.05 2.64 14.29
CA ALA A 63 25.48 2.90 14.11
C ALA A 63 26.29 1.61 13.86
N ASP A 64 25.97 0.52 14.56
CA ASP A 64 26.60 -0.79 14.36
C ASP A 64 26.38 -1.35 12.94
N ARG A 65 25.40 -0.82 12.20
CA ARG A 65 25.07 -1.20 10.81
C ARG A 65 25.40 -0.10 9.80
N ASP A 66 26.18 0.91 10.20
CA ASP A 66 26.54 2.07 9.37
C ASP A 66 25.33 2.86 8.83
N LEU A 67 24.16 2.72 9.45
CA LEU A 67 22.95 3.48 9.10
C LEU A 67 22.90 4.84 9.81
N LEU A 68 23.78 5.04 10.79
CA LEU A 68 23.96 6.28 11.54
C LEU A 68 25.46 6.48 11.78
N VAL A 69 26.08 7.45 11.09
CA VAL A 69 27.52 7.73 11.21
C VAL A 69 27.72 9.16 11.68
N ASP A 70 28.46 9.34 12.77
CA ASP A 70 28.67 10.64 13.42
C ASP A 70 27.37 11.41 13.70
N GLY A 71 26.30 10.67 14.01
CA GLY A 71 24.97 11.21 14.27
C GLY A 71 24.23 11.69 13.01
N VAL A 72 24.71 11.34 11.82
CA VAL A 72 24.07 11.60 10.52
C VAL A 72 23.47 10.30 9.98
N VAL A 73 22.21 10.34 9.57
CA VAL A 73 21.51 9.18 9.00
C VAL A 73 22.10 8.85 7.62
N HIS A 74 22.23 7.57 7.30
CA HIS A 74 22.67 7.14 5.98
C HIS A 74 21.76 7.73 4.89
N ARG A 75 22.36 8.34 3.87
CA ARG A 75 21.65 9.10 2.83
C ARG A 75 20.51 8.31 2.18
N ASP A 76 20.77 7.07 1.77
CA ASP A 76 19.73 6.25 1.12
C ASP A 76 18.55 5.92 2.06
N VAL A 77 18.79 5.81 3.38
CA VAL A 77 17.70 5.61 4.35
C VAL A 77 16.91 6.90 4.52
N GLU A 78 17.59 8.05 4.60
CA GLU A 78 16.95 9.36 4.65
C GLU A 78 16.10 9.61 3.40
N ASP A 79 16.64 9.38 2.19
CA ASP A 79 15.93 9.56 0.92
C ASP A 79 14.68 8.67 0.85
N ARG A 80 14.77 7.42 1.31
CA ARG A 80 13.63 6.49 1.36
C ARG A 80 12.55 6.94 2.35
N LEU A 81 12.95 7.34 3.57
CA LEU A 81 12.01 7.84 4.56
C LEU A 81 11.38 9.17 4.14
N ARG A 82 12.13 10.03 3.45
CA ARG A 82 11.62 11.29 2.88
C ARG A 82 10.59 11.04 1.79
N THR A 83 10.80 10.00 0.96
CA THR A 83 9.81 9.55 -0.03
C THR A 83 8.51 9.12 0.62
N LEU A 84 8.58 8.33 1.70
CA LEU A 84 7.40 7.95 2.48
C LEU A 84 6.77 9.17 3.17
N TYR A 85 7.56 10.13 3.63
CA TYR A 85 7.08 11.33 4.32
C TYR A 85 6.27 12.25 3.40
N ARG A 86 6.70 12.41 2.14
CA ARG A 86 6.07 13.31 1.15
C ARG A 86 5.95 12.68 -0.23
N PRO A 87 5.15 11.61 -0.37
CA PRO A 87 4.90 11.03 -1.67
C PRO A 87 4.04 11.96 -2.53
N HIS A 88 4.06 11.79 -3.85
CA HIS A 88 2.96 12.24 -4.70
C HIS A 88 1.74 11.36 -4.51
N TRP A 89 1.96 10.05 -4.42
CA TRP A 89 0.93 9.07 -4.16
C TRP A 89 1.49 7.84 -3.45
N GLU A 90 0.60 7.13 -2.74
CA GLU A 90 0.89 5.85 -2.14
C GLU A 90 -0.17 4.81 -2.48
N LEU A 91 0.24 3.55 -2.62
CA LEU A 91 -0.65 2.39 -2.54
C LEU A 91 -0.55 1.78 -1.15
N ALA A 92 -1.66 1.86 -0.41
CA ALA A 92 -1.82 1.26 0.89
C ALA A 92 -2.45 -0.13 0.77
N LEU A 93 -1.68 -1.16 1.10
CA LEU A 93 -2.14 -2.55 1.20
C LEU A 93 -2.40 -2.91 2.66
N ARG A 94 -3.58 -3.47 2.92
CA ARG A 94 -3.91 -4.20 4.16
C ARG A 94 -4.25 -5.63 3.78
N LEU A 95 -3.47 -6.59 4.28
CA LEU A 95 -3.71 -8.02 4.13
C LEU A 95 -4.11 -8.60 5.48
N VAL A 96 -5.25 -9.27 5.54
CA VAL A 96 -5.77 -9.92 6.73
C VAL A 96 -5.71 -11.44 6.55
N VAL A 97 -5.01 -12.11 7.46
CA VAL A 97 -4.89 -13.58 7.54
C VAL A 97 -5.15 -13.98 8.99
N ASP A 98 -6.13 -14.85 9.24
CA ASP A 98 -6.48 -15.31 10.61
C ASP A 98 -6.63 -14.16 11.64
N GLY A 99 -7.20 -13.04 11.20
CA GLY A 99 -7.39 -11.84 12.03
C GLY A 99 -6.14 -10.98 12.25
N GLN A 100 -4.96 -11.44 11.80
CA GLN A 100 -3.73 -10.65 11.81
C GLN A 100 -3.65 -9.76 10.58
N VAL A 101 -3.18 -8.52 10.76
CA VAL A 101 -3.09 -7.54 9.68
C VAL A 101 -1.64 -7.27 9.32
N SER A 102 -1.24 -7.68 8.13
CA SER A 102 0.01 -7.27 7.47
C SER A 102 -0.25 -6.02 6.63
N ARG A 103 0.71 -5.11 6.61
CA ARG A 103 0.58 -3.78 6.00
C ARG A 103 1.73 -3.53 5.06
N LEU A 104 1.45 -2.95 3.90
CA LEU A 104 2.47 -2.47 2.97
C LEU A 104 2.07 -1.11 2.43
N CYS A 105 3.06 -0.26 2.22
CA CYS A 105 2.96 0.99 1.48
C CYS A 105 3.92 0.94 0.29
N LEU A 106 3.44 1.27 -0.91
CA LEU A 106 4.29 1.59 -2.06
C LEU A 106 4.10 3.08 -2.36
N ALA A 107 5.15 3.88 -2.23
CA ALA A 107 5.08 5.34 -2.30
C ALA A 107 5.97 5.88 -3.41
N LYS A 108 5.43 6.72 -4.30
CA LYS A 108 6.20 7.45 -5.32
C LYS A 108 6.51 8.84 -4.79
N GLY A 109 7.79 9.13 -4.60
CA GLY A 109 8.31 10.48 -4.37
C GLY A 109 8.77 11.10 -5.69
N ASP A 110 9.52 12.20 -5.58
CA ASP A 110 9.99 12.93 -6.76
C ASP A 110 10.98 12.06 -7.58
N ASP A 111 12.00 11.52 -6.90
CA ASP A 111 13.07 10.74 -7.55
C ASP A 111 12.92 9.21 -7.43
N LEU A 112 12.16 8.72 -6.44
CA LEU A 112 12.18 7.30 -6.02
C LEU A 112 10.78 6.72 -5.88
N VAL A 113 10.69 5.40 -6.04
CA VAL A 113 9.59 4.62 -5.48
C VAL A 113 10.12 3.79 -4.33
N VAL A 114 9.41 3.83 -3.20
CA VAL A 114 9.80 3.14 -1.97
C VAL A 114 8.70 2.19 -1.56
N VAL A 115 9.08 0.96 -1.21
CA VAL A 115 8.19 0.03 -0.54
C VAL A 115 8.54 -0.02 0.95
N ALA A 116 7.51 0.04 1.78
CA ALA A 116 7.61 -0.21 3.21
C ALA A 116 6.63 -1.31 3.61
N LEU A 117 7.16 -2.44 4.12
CA LEU A 117 6.38 -3.51 4.73
C LEU A 117 6.41 -3.34 6.25
N ARG A 118 5.24 -3.33 6.89
CA ARG A 118 5.10 -3.31 8.34
C ARG A 118 4.75 -4.72 8.83
N GLY A 119 5.69 -5.34 9.53
CA GLY A 119 5.51 -6.60 10.26
C GLY A 119 4.83 -6.40 11.61
N ALA A 120 5.04 -7.33 12.56
CA ALA A 120 4.59 -7.14 13.95
C ALA A 120 5.55 -6.23 14.73
N GLU A 121 6.85 -6.49 14.64
CA GLU A 121 7.89 -5.81 15.43
C GLU A 121 8.96 -5.08 14.58
N SER A 122 8.71 -4.94 13.28
CA SER A 122 9.66 -4.28 12.38
C SER A 122 9.00 -3.62 11.17
N TYR A 123 9.83 -2.85 10.47
CA TYR A 123 9.62 -2.36 9.13
C TYR A 123 10.70 -2.93 8.21
N VAL A 124 10.34 -3.22 6.97
CA VAL A 124 11.30 -3.42 5.88
C VAL A 124 11.09 -2.31 4.89
N ILE A 125 12.14 -1.56 4.57
CA ILE A 125 12.09 -0.43 3.64
C ILE A 125 13.07 -0.69 2.52
N ASP A 126 12.59 -0.60 1.28
CA ASP A 126 13.43 -0.76 0.10
C ASP A 126 13.04 0.19 -1.02
N GLU A 127 13.96 0.39 -1.94
CA GLU A 127 13.72 1.07 -3.20
C GLU A 127 13.08 0.09 -4.20
N VAL A 128 12.19 0.60 -5.06
CA VAL A 128 11.52 -0.18 -6.09
C VAL A 128 11.84 0.44 -7.43
N ASP A 129 12.49 -0.34 -8.29
CA ASP A 129 12.85 0.07 -9.64
C ASP A 129 11.70 -0.22 -10.63
N GLU A 130 11.98 -0.99 -11.69
CA GLU A 130 11.10 -1.13 -12.86
C GLU A 130 9.79 -1.89 -12.59
N ASP A 131 9.77 -2.82 -11.63
CA ASP A 131 8.62 -3.69 -11.36
C ASP A 131 7.77 -3.19 -10.18
N LEU A 132 7.08 -2.06 -10.38
CA LEU A 132 6.26 -1.43 -9.35
C LEU A 132 5.18 -2.36 -8.75
N PRO A 133 4.46 -3.21 -9.52
CA PRO A 133 3.50 -4.14 -8.94
C PRO A 133 4.15 -5.28 -8.14
N GLY A 134 5.43 -5.58 -8.39
CA GLY A 134 6.17 -6.72 -7.85
C GLY A 134 6.07 -6.88 -6.33
N PRO A 135 6.43 -5.86 -5.54
CA PRO A 135 6.38 -5.93 -4.07
C PRO A 135 4.98 -6.23 -3.52
N ILE A 136 3.93 -5.66 -4.11
CA ILE A 136 2.54 -5.92 -3.69
C ILE A 136 2.15 -7.36 -4.01
N VAL A 137 2.49 -7.85 -5.21
CA VAL A 137 2.22 -9.25 -5.60
C VAL A 137 2.98 -10.23 -4.72
N ALA A 138 4.24 -9.93 -4.38
CA ALA A 138 5.04 -10.73 -3.49
C ALA A 138 4.43 -10.77 -2.07
N ALA A 139 3.98 -9.63 -1.54
CA ALA A 139 3.35 -9.55 -0.22
C ALA A 139 2.03 -10.32 -0.13
N LEU A 140 1.25 -10.38 -1.22
CA LEU A 140 0.01 -11.15 -1.29
C LEU A 140 0.22 -12.66 -1.48
N GLY A 141 1.43 -13.06 -1.87
CA GLY A 141 1.79 -14.45 -2.13
C GLY A 141 1.05 -15.10 -3.31
N PRO A 142 1.46 -16.32 -3.69
CA PRO A 142 0.80 -17.09 -4.73
C PRO A 142 -0.58 -17.59 -4.26
N ALA A 143 -1.51 -17.74 -5.21
CA ALA A 143 -2.76 -18.48 -5.01
C ALA A 143 -3.29 -18.96 -6.36
N GLU A 144 -3.96 -20.11 -6.36
CA GLU A 144 -4.77 -20.53 -7.50
C GLU A 144 -5.97 -19.62 -7.68
N ALA A 145 -6.34 -19.30 -8.91
CA ALA A 145 -7.49 -18.45 -9.18
C ALA A 145 -8.78 -19.26 -9.10
N LEU A 146 -9.83 -18.69 -8.50
CA LEU A 146 -11.18 -19.22 -8.69
C LEU A 146 -11.63 -18.87 -10.12
N GLU A 147 -11.97 -19.87 -10.93
CA GLU A 147 -12.41 -19.65 -12.30
C GLU A 147 -13.82 -19.03 -12.37
N LEU A 148 -13.87 -17.76 -12.78
CA LEU A 148 -15.08 -16.96 -12.92
C LEU A 148 -15.15 -16.30 -14.31
N GLU A 149 -16.34 -16.32 -14.91
CA GLU A 149 -16.78 -15.29 -15.83
C GLU A 149 -16.93 -13.97 -15.06
N SER A 150 -16.49 -12.85 -15.65
CA SER A 150 -16.54 -11.56 -14.96
C SER A 150 -17.98 -11.17 -14.64
N MET A 151 -18.21 -10.71 -13.42
CA MET A 151 -19.49 -10.18 -12.94
C MET A 151 -19.30 -8.73 -12.51
N ASN A 152 -20.32 -7.89 -12.71
CA ASN A 152 -20.27 -6.48 -12.31
C ASN A 152 -21.47 -6.13 -11.43
N ALA A 153 -21.27 -5.32 -10.40
CA ALA A 153 -22.34 -4.79 -9.56
C ALA A 153 -21.95 -3.40 -9.03
N GLN A 154 -22.95 -2.63 -8.61
CA GLN A 154 -22.69 -1.40 -7.85
C GLN A 154 -21.98 -1.76 -6.54
N THR A 155 -20.89 -1.05 -6.23
CA THR A 155 -20.03 -1.38 -5.09
C THR A 155 -20.80 -1.34 -3.76
N GLU A 156 -21.71 -0.38 -3.61
CA GLU A 156 -22.54 -0.23 -2.40
C GLU A 156 -23.45 -1.45 -2.14
N LEU A 157 -23.87 -2.16 -3.18
CA LEU A 157 -24.72 -3.34 -3.07
C LEU A 157 -23.92 -4.60 -2.69
N LEU A 158 -22.61 -4.62 -2.96
CA LEU A 158 -21.74 -5.76 -2.66
C LEU A 158 -21.30 -5.79 -1.19
N ALA A 159 -21.01 -4.64 -0.58
CA ALA A 159 -20.51 -4.55 0.79
C ALA A 159 -21.37 -5.34 1.81
N PRO A 160 -22.71 -5.19 1.88
CA PRO A 160 -23.52 -5.96 2.83
C PRO A 160 -23.57 -7.45 2.51
N ILE A 161 -23.38 -7.85 1.25
CA ILE A 161 -23.37 -9.27 0.86
C ILE A 161 -22.07 -9.94 1.33
N PHE A 162 -20.93 -9.29 1.09
CA PHE A 162 -19.62 -9.80 1.52
C PHE A 162 -19.45 -9.78 3.04
N GLY A 163 -20.09 -8.84 3.74
CA GLY A 163 -20.12 -8.80 5.21
C GLY A 163 -20.93 -9.91 5.87
N ASP A 164 -21.72 -10.68 5.11
CA ASP A 164 -22.63 -11.71 5.62
C ASP A 164 -22.66 -12.95 4.69
N ALA A 165 -21.49 -13.42 4.26
CA ALA A 165 -21.38 -14.50 3.26
C ALA A 165 -21.42 -15.93 3.84
N GLY A 166 -21.88 -16.11 5.10
CA GLY A 166 -21.83 -17.40 5.81
C GLY A 166 -22.82 -18.46 5.29
N ASP A 167 -23.94 -18.05 4.69
CA ASP A 167 -24.89 -18.94 4.01
C ASP A 167 -24.73 -18.82 2.49
N ALA A 168 -24.23 -19.88 1.85
CA ALA A 168 -23.98 -19.90 0.41
C ALA A 168 -25.26 -19.72 -0.42
N ALA A 169 -26.40 -20.29 -0.01
CA ALA A 169 -27.65 -20.21 -0.78
C ALA A 169 -28.25 -18.80 -0.69
N ALA A 170 -28.29 -18.22 0.51
CA ALA A 170 -28.74 -16.85 0.71
C ALA A 170 -27.83 -15.84 -0.01
N THR A 171 -26.51 -16.06 0.06
CA THR A 171 -25.51 -15.22 -0.62
C THR A 171 -25.61 -15.33 -2.14
N ALA A 172 -25.79 -16.53 -2.69
CA ALA A 172 -25.99 -16.72 -4.13
C ALA A 172 -27.23 -15.97 -4.65
N ASN A 173 -28.34 -16.04 -3.91
CA ASN A 173 -29.57 -15.34 -4.27
C ASN A 173 -29.38 -13.81 -4.27
N ARG A 174 -28.69 -13.25 -3.28
CA ARG A 174 -28.37 -11.81 -3.22
C ARG A 174 -27.43 -11.40 -4.36
N LEU A 175 -26.36 -12.16 -4.60
CA LEU A 175 -25.44 -11.91 -5.70
C LEU A 175 -26.15 -11.98 -7.06
N ALA A 176 -27.08 -12.93 -7.23
CA ALA A 176 -27.83 -13.07 -8.47
C ALA A 176 -28.76 -11.89 -8.79
N GLN A 177 -29.15 -11.12 -7.78
CA GLN A 177 -29.99 -9.92 -7.94
C GLN A 177 -29.17 -8.68 -8.31
N VAL A 178 -27.91 -8.59 -7.87
CA VAL A 178 -27.09 -7.38 -8.02
C VAL A 178 -26.02 -7.49 -9.11
N CYS A 179 -25.57 -8.70 -9.42
CA CYS A 179 -24.51 -8.93 -10.40
C CYS A 179 -25.04 -9.06 -11.83
N THR A 180 -24.31 -8.48 -12.79
CA THR A 180 -24.54 -8.65 -14.22
C THR A 180 -23.22 -8.92 -14.95
N PRO A 181 -23.09 -10.03 -15.70
CA PRO A 181 -23.95 -11.22 -15.61
C PRO A 181 -23.86 -11.86 -14.21
N ASN A 182 -24.81 -12.75 -13.87
CA ASN A 182 -24.85 -13.44 -12.57
C ASN A 182 -24.53 -14.95 -12.64
N ARG A 183 -24.00 -15.42 -13.77
CA ARG A 183 -23.83 -16.86 -14.04
C ARG A 183 -23.02 -17.58 -12.97
N ASP A 184 -22.00 -16.91 -12.43
CA ASP A 184 -21.13 -17.46 -11.40
C ASP A 184 -21.50 -17.05 -9.97
N ALA A 185 -22.68 -16.45 -9.75
CA ALA A 185 -23.13 -16.04 -8.41
C ALA A 185 -23.12 -17.19 -7.40
N GLN A 186 -23.58 -18.39 -7.80
CA GLN A 186 -23.55 -19.57 -6.95
C GLN A 186 -22.12 -20.04 -6.64
N LYS A 187 -21.22 -20.01 -7.63
CA LYS A 187 -19.82 -20.41 -7.48
C LYS A 187 -19.08 -19.45 -6.55
N LEU A 188 -19.27 -18.15 -6.73
CA LEU A 188 -18.73 -17.11 -5.86
C LEU A 188 -19.26 -17.23 -4.44
N ALA A 189 -20.58 -17.42 -4.26
CA ALA A 189 -21.18 -17.57 -2.94
C ALA A 189 -20.62 -18.78 -2.18
N SER A 190 -20.45 -19.93 -2.85
CA SER A 190 -19.86 -21.12 -2.23
C SER A 190 -18.40 -20.91 -1.84
N ALA A 191 -17.65 -20.08 -2.56
CA ALA A 191 -16.28 -19.74 -2.22
C ALA A 191 -16.20 -18.80 -1.00
N LEU A 192 -17.10 -17.82 -0.89
CA LEU A 192 -17.10 -16.82 0.19
C LEU A 192 -17.46 -17.38 1.58
N VAL A 193 -17.96 -18.62 1.69
CA VAL A 193 -18.21 -19.28 2.98
C VAL A 193 -16.92 -19.47 3.80
N ASP A 194 -15.79 -19.63 3.12
CA ASP A 194 -14.49 -19.90 3.74
C ASP A 194 -13.41 -19.00 3.10
N ILE A 195 -13.28 -17.80 3.67
CA ILE A 195 -12.28 -16.80 3.31
C ILE A 195 -11.06 -17.02 4.21
N GLN A 196 -9.98 -17.52 3.61
CA GLN A 196 -8.71 -17.81 4.28
C GLN A 196 -7.89 -16.53 4.50
N SER A 197 -7.99 -15.59 3.57
CA SER A 197 -7.43 -14.24 3.71
C SER A 197 -8.10 -13.26 2.77
N HIS A 198 -8.03 -11.98 3.11
CA HIS A 198 -8.50 -10.92 2.22
C HIS A 198 -7.55 -9.72 2.27
N ALA A 199 -7.51 -8.97 1.19
CA ALA A 199 -6.68 -7.79 1.09
C ALA A 199 -7.43 -6.64 0.41
N GLN A 200 -7.06 -5.42 0.79
CA GLN A 200 -7.48 -4.20 0.12
C GLN A 200 -6.25 -3.37 -0.23
N ILE A 201 -6.17 -2.92 -1.47
CA ILE A 201 -5.20 -1.96 -1.98
C ILE A 201 -5.96 -0.69 -2.31
N SER A 202 -5.65 0.39 -1.61
CA SER A 202 -6.22 1.73 -1.86
C SER A 202 -5.11 2.65 -2.28
N ALA A 203 -5.36 3.51 -3.26
CA ALA A 203 -4.43 4.57 -3.60
C ALA A 203 -4.79 5.85 -2.84
N ILE A 204 -3.77 6.59 -2.41
CA ILE A 204 -3.92 7.89 -1.76
C ILE A 204 -3.03 8.87 -2.52
N VAL A 205 -3.61 9.97 -2.96
CA VAL A 205 -2.93 11.06 -3.64
C VAL A 205 -2.68 12.18 -2.64
N HIS A 206 -1.46 12.69 -2.62
CA HIS A 206 -1.04 13.75 -1.74
C HIS A 206 -0.95 15.05 -2.52
N GLY A 207 -1.70 16.07 -2.09
CA GLY A 207 -1.63 17.43 -2.61
C GLY A 207 -1.01 18.40 -1.61
N ASP A 208 -1.15 19.69 -1.88
CA ASP A 208 -0.73 20.75 -0.97
C ASP A 208 -1.64 20.82 0.26
N GLY A 209 -1.28 20.05 1.28
CA GLY A 209 -2.05 19.94 2.53
C GLY A 209 -3.32 19.09 2.41
N THR A 210 -3.52 18.39 1.29
CA THR A 210 -4.65 17.47 1.08
C THR A 210 -4.18 16.03 0.93
N ARG A 211 -5.06 15.10 1.28
CA ARG A 211 -4.90 13.66 1.10
C ARG A 211 -6.21 13.10 0.59
N ASP A 212 -6.23 12.68 -0.66
CA ASP A 212 -7.42 12.20 -1.32
C ASP A 212 -7.28 10.70 -1.59
N ILE A 213 -8.22 9.92 -1.06
CA ILE A 213 -8.29 8.49 -1.36
C ILE A 213 -8.84 8.37 -2.78
N ALA A 214 -8.08 7.76 -3.68
CA ALA A 214 -8.52 7.52 -5.04
C ALA A 214 -9.80 6.67 -5.02
N GLU A 215 -10.73 6.99 -5.92
CA GLU A 215 -11.99 6.26 -5.99
C GLU A 215 -11.76 4.78 -6.36
N ASN A 216 -10.77 4.53 -7.21
CA ASN A 216 -10.36 3.19 -7.61
C ASN A 216 -9.58 2.50 -6.49
N HIS A 217 -10.02 1.30 -6.14
CA HIS A 217 -9.37 0.39 -5.20
C HIS A 217 -9.50 -1.05 -5.69
N ILE A 218 -8.61 -1.91 -5.19
CA ILE A 218 -8.59 -3.34 -5.48
C ILE A 218 -8.86 -4.08 -4.18
N ALA A 219 -9.79 -5.03 -4.20
CA ALA A 219 -9.98 -5.99 -3.12
C ALA A 219 -9.69 -7.41 -3.62
N LEU A 220 -9.15 -8.24 -2.75
CA LEU A 220 -8.84 -9.64 -3.04
C LEU A 220 -9.36 -10.52 -1.92
N PHE A 221 -9.82 -11.72 -2.28
CA PHE A 221 -10.17 -12.74 -1.30
C PHE A 221 -9.54 -14.06 -1.75
N ASN A 222 -8.75 -14.66 -0.86
CA ASN A 222 -8.32 -16.04 -0.99
C ASN A 222 -9.34 -16.90 -0.28
N THR A 223 -9.99 -17.77 -1.04
CA THR A 223 -10.97 -18.72 -0.53
C THR A 223 -10.45 -20.13 -0.71
N ARG A 224 -11.12 -21.11 -0.07
CA ARG A 224 -10.86 -22.53 -0.37
C ARG A 224 -11.04 -22.89 -1.86
N GLY A 225 -11.86 -22.13 -2.60
CA GLY A 225 -12.09 -22.33 -4.04
C GLY A 225 -11.09 -21.59 -4.95
N GLY A 226 -10.17 -20.82 -4.39
CA GLY A 226 -9.21 -19.98 -5.12
C GLY A 226 -9.39 -18.48 -4.88
N ARG A 227 -8.47 -17.70 -5.43
CA ARG A 227 -8.42 -16.24 -5.35
C ARG A 227 -9.43 -15.60 -6.29
N ILE A 228 -10.13 -14.59 -5.78
CA ILE A 228 -10.94 -13.64 -6.55
C ILE A 228 -10.35 -12.24 -6.42
N ILE A 229 -10.52 -11.42 -7.46
CA ILE A 229 -10.13 -10.01 -7.47
C ILE A 229 -11.36 -9.18 -7.80
N LEU A 230 -11.52 -8.10 -7.04
CA LEU A 230 -12.49 -7.05 -7.28
C LEU A 230 -11.73 -5.77 -7.61
N THR A 231 -11.97 -5.21 -8.78
CA THR A 231 -11.51 -3.86 -9.13
C THR A 231 -12.70 -2.92 -9.10
N SER A 232 -12.51 -1.71 -8.62
CA SER A 232 -13.56 -0.69 -8.64
C SER A 232 -13.25 0.42 -9.63
N SER A 233 -14.33 1.02 -10.13
CA SER A 233 -14.31 2.18 -11.03
C SER A 233 -15.50 3.09 -10.70
N VAL A 234 -15.43 4.34 -11.11
CA VAL A 234 -16.54 5.29 -11.04
C VAL A 234 -16.97 5.63 -12.45
N ALA A 235 -18.28 5.54 -12.71
CA ALA A 235 -18.87 5.91 -13.98
C ALA A 235 -19.15 7.42 -14.05
N ASP A 236 -19.47 7.94 -15.24
CA ASP A 236 -19.72 9.37 -15.47
C ASP A 236 -20.88 9.94 -14.62
N ASP A 237 -21.78 9.08 -14.15
CA ASP A 237 -22.88 9.42 -13.25
C ASP A 237 -22.48 9.46 -11.75
N GLY A 238 -21.20 9.24 -11.45
CA GLY A 238 -20.65 9.18 -10.09
C GLY A 238 -20.91 7.87 -9.36
N ILE A 239 -21.57 6.89 -10.00
CA ILE A 239 -21.85 5.60 -9.36
C ILE A 239 -20.60 4.74 -9.38
N LYS A 240 -20.27 4.19 -8.21
CA LYS A 240 -19.16 3.25 -8.06
C LYS A 240 -19.58 1.84 -8.41
N TRP A 241 -18.82 1.22 -9.32
CA TRP A 241 -19.01 -0.14 -9.79
C TRP A 241 -17.81 -1.00 -9.43
N SER A 242 -18.07 -2.28 -9.17
CA SER A 242 -17.04 -3.30 -8.93
C SER A 242 -17.16 -4.42 -9.95
N SER A 243 -16.03 -4.75 -10.57
CA SER A 243 -15.86 -5.93 -11.42
C SER A 243 -15.24 -7.06 -10.60
N ILE A 244 -15.93 -8.18 -10.50
CA ILE A 244 -15.49 -9.41 -9.83
C ILE A 244 -14.94 -10.37 -10.90
N SER A 245 -13.73 -10.89 -10.72
CA SER A 245 -13.07 -11.75 -11.71
C SER A 245 -12.14 -12.80 -11.08
N SER A 246 -11.73 -13.80 -11.88
CA SER A 246 -10.73 -14.79 -11.45
C SER A 246 -9.43 -14.10 -11.03
N GLY A 247 -8.93 -14.43 -9.85
CA GLY A 247 -7.78 -13.77 -9.24
C GLY A 247 -6.42 -14.26 -9.70
N THR A 248 -6.21 -14.39 -11.01
CA THR A 248 -4.92 -14.81 -11.57
C THR A 248 -3.81 -13.80 -11.27
N GLN A 249 -2.57 -14.25 -11.18
CA GLN A 249 -1.42 -13.36 -10.95
C GLN A 249 -1.26 -12.30 -12.06
N ALA A 250 -1.51 -12.68 -13.33
CA ALA A 250 -1.45 -11.74 -14.45
C ALA A 250 -2.48 -10.61 -14.29
N ARG A 251 -3.75 -10.94 -14.00
CA ARG A 251 -4.78 -9.93 -13.75
C ARG A 251 -4.48 -9.05 -12.55
N LEU A 252 -3.93 -9.62 -11.48
CA LEU A 252 -3.51 -8.85 -10.31
C LEU A 252 -2.45 -7.80 -10.68
N ARG A 253 -1.41 -8.22 -11.41
CA ARG A 253 -0.35 -7.32 -11.88
C ARG A 253 -0.92 -6.21 -12.75
N THR A 254 -1.76 -6.55 -13.71
CA THR A 254 -2.42 -5.56 -14.58
C THR A 254 -3.27 -4.58 -13.77
N ALA A 255 -4.11 -5.06 -12.85
CA ALA A 255 -4.96 -4.20 -12.03
C ALA A 255 -4.14 -3.22 -11.16
N ILE A 256 -3.04 -3.68 -10.56
CA ILE A 256 -2.14 -2.82 -9.79
C ILE A 256 -1.47 -1.79 -10.70
N GLN A 257 -0.97 -2.22 -11.86
CA GLN A 257 -0.31 -1.31 -12.81
C GLN A 257 -1.29 -0.25 -13.34
N ASP A 258 -2.52 -0.65 -13.66
CA ASP A 258 -3.56 0.27 -14.11
C ASP A 258 -3.94 1.27 -13.02
N LEU A 259 -4.01 0.82 -11.76
CA LEU A 259 -4.19 1.72 -10.61
C LEU A 259 -3.04 2.73 -10.52
N ILE A 260 -1.78 2.28 -10.57
CA ILE A 260 -0.60 3.17 -10.55
C ILE A 260 -0.65 4.19 -11.68
N ASN A 261 -0.92 3.73 -12.91
CA ASN A 261 -0.98 4.59 -14.09
C ASN A 261 -2.11 5.63 -14.05
N SER A 262 -3.11 5.42 -13.19
CA SER A 262 -4.22 6.38 -13.01
C SER A 262 -3.90 7.49 -12.00
N LEU A 263 -2.79 7.40 -11.26
CA LEU A 263 -2.47 8.36 -10.19
C LEU A 263 -1.69 9.56 -10.73
N PRO A 264 -2.09 10.78 -10.37
CA PRO A 264 -1.36 11.97 -10.75
C PRO A 264 -0.08 12.11 -9.91
N GLU A 265 0.97 12.63 -10.53
CA GLU A 265 2.08 13.23 -9.78
C GLU A 265 1.75 14.68 -9.45
N ARG A 266 2.30 15.18 -8.34
CA ARG A 266 2.11 16.59 -7.94
C ARG A 266 2.79 17.50 -8.96
N GLU A 267 2.12 18.58 -9.35
CA GLU A 267 2.77 19.62 -10.14
C GLU A 267 3.84 20.31 -9.29
N GLU A 268 5.05 20.46 -9.85
CA GLU A 268 6.07 21.29 -9.21
C GLU A 268 5.59 22.74 -9.16
N PHE A 269 5.84 23.43 -8.05
CA PHE A 269 5.56 24.86 -7.98
C PHE A 269 6.31 25.59 -9.10
N PRO A 270 5.63 26.44 -9.90
CA PRO A 270 6.30 27.21 -10.94
C PRO A 270 7.40 28.05 -10.31
N THR A 271 8.63 27.88 -10.80
CA THR A 271 9.76 28.68 -10.33
C THR A 271 9.50 30.13 -10.69
N ILE A 272 9.35 31.00 -9.67
CA ILE A 272 9.25 32.44 -9.90
C ILE A 272 10.64 32.89 -10.37
N ILE A 273 10.82 33.03 -11.68
CA ILE A 273 12.00 33.67 -12.25
C ILE A 273 11.89 35.15 -11.90
N THR A 274 12.61 35.58 -10.86
CA THR A 274 12.81 36.99 -10.57
C THR A 274 13.86 37.50 -11.55
N GLU A 275 13.44 38.26 -12.56
CA GLU A 275 14.39 38.97 -13.43
C GLU A 275 15.19 39.95 -12.57
N PRO A 276 16.53 40.00 -12.71
CA PRO A 276 17.34 40.98 -12.00
C PRO A 276 17.02 42.37 -12.54
N SER A 277 16.57 43.25 -11.64
CA SER A 277 16.36 44.68 -11.86
C SER A 277 17.66 45.45 -12.09
#